data_AF-A0A850T6N6-F1
#
_entry.id   AF-A0A850T6N6-F1
#
_cell.length_a   1.000
_cell.length_b   1.000
_cell.length_c   1.000
_cell.angle_alpha   90.00
_cell.angle_beta   90.00
_cell.angle_gamma   90.00
#
_symmetry.space_group_name_H-M   'P 1'
#
loop_
_entity.id
_entity.type
_entity.pdbx_description
1 polymer ?
#
loop_
_entity_poly.entity_id
_entity_poly.type
_entity_poly.pdbx_seq_one_letter_code
_entity_poly.pdbx_strand_id
1 'polypeptide(L)'
;MSPSVFQNIIVTPQSVVEDLKNKILVALFSKNTDQLKILIDYATDTAGNPEIGETDEKYLRQALTALIRHKHMLDKSTGLKQQTKHLKNLLADKVRQADPGHMTYDAWGKRLNILPWQRPYIFSEAITFQMTSGCSNFCRRCNEWALPKVRGHFSFDAVNTFIDKFLAHANKDLALYGGSDPLDWCDFPHDITHVLSRLGKRCQFSLLTKIPRGKGNLAKALIKAGIPMSVSLTDRNRNRIECLEEQMGQPFTKQHATADLLIPAGLDEDFSTVKPSITDSYGTEISLDGCFAVIPAFTSALHPFGHKKIRITDNATFIPRKKIGRPALLVDYFKPLEVFTEQGLSVLPVLLDVQVENILCDTSRYELTPPGMRSIREYFDVFSDRARLKRKSLTPSVVKRLKNKYLSATRFHDLGTKTQTAMKNEIRDHVLFTRKDIVAQARTCSISFFLAAIHVYIQDCPVKCKIVRHLTQQEFMQLRKQFHNRDSAPIAERLENSNTDPWLLFRYYALTLVHNGPTKQIEAFIQTCPAAFHPEKDRFVPVA
;
A
#
# COMPACT_ATOMS: atom_id res chain seq x y z
N MET A 1 28.49 22.90 2.60
CA MET A 1 27.19 22.84 3.30
C MET A 1 27.08 21.46 3.92
N SER A 2 27.10 21.35 5.24
CA SER A 2 26.94 20.06 5.92
C SER A 2 25.53 19.52 5.64
N PRO A 3 25.37 18.26 5.19
CA PRO A 3 24.05 17.69 4.97
C PRO A 3 23.25 17.72 6.29
N SER A 4 22.00 18.17 6.21
CA SER A 4 21.09 18.19 7.37
C SER A 4 21.00 16.81 8.00
N VAL A 5 21.15 16.73 9.32
CA VAL A 5 20.99 15.49 10.10
C VAL A 5 19.52 15.03 10.12
N PHE A 6 18.59 15.95 9.87
CA PHE A 6 17.20 15.60 9.60
C PHE A 6 17.11 15.04 8.19
N GLN A 7 16.86 13.73 8.12
CA GLN A 7 16.59 13.07 6.86
C GLN A 7 15.32 13.64 6.25
N ASN A 8 15.45 14.18 5.04
CA ASN A 8 14.28 14.52 4.22
C ASN A 8 13.40 13.28 4.06
N ILE A 9 12.09 13.45 3.93
CA ILE A 9 11.21 12.40 3.41
C ILE A 9 10.90 12.71 1.95
N ILE A 10 10.44 11.71 1.20
CA ILE A 10 9.84 11.97 -0.12
C ILE A 10 8.34 12.13 0.08
N VAL A 11 7.88 13.38 0.03
CA VAL A 11 6.45 13.70 0.04
C VAL A 11 5.85 13.27 -1.29
N THR A 12 4.89 12.35 -1.25
CA THR A 12 4.25 11.86 -2.46
C THR A 12 3.13 12.81 -2.91
N PRO A 13 3.05 13.15 -4.21
CA PRO A 13 1.96 13.99 -4.71
C PRO A 13 0.59 13.41 -4.34
N GLN A 14 -0.31 14.27 -3.87
CA GLN A 14 -1.72 13.95 -3.63
C GLN A 14 -2.60 14.69 -4.65
N SER A 15 -3.69 14.06 -5.09
CA SER A 15 -4.66 14.76 -5.94
C SER A 15 -5.39 15.83 -5.12
N VAL A 16 -5.94 16.83 -5.81
CA VAL A 16 -6.79 17.86 -5.18
C VAL A 16 -7.94 17.22 -4.41
N VAL A 17 -8.50 16.13 -4.94
CA VAL A 17 -9.64 15.43 -4.34
C VAL A 17 -9.23 14.60 -3.13
N GLU A 18 -8.03 13.99 -3.15
CA GLU A 18 -7.46 13.35 -1.97
C GLU A 18 -7.23 14.35 -0.83
N ASP A 19 -6.66 15.52 -1.15
CA ASP A 19 -6.45 16.60 -0.17
C ASP A 19 -7.79 17.12 0.39
N LEU A 20 -8.78 17.30 -0.47
CA LEU A 20 -10.15 17.67 -0.08
C LEU A 20 -10.75 16.63 0.89
N LYS A 21 -10.62 15.34 0.57
CA LYS A 21 -11.03 14.23 1.46
C LYS A 21 -10.31 14.30 2.81
N ASN A 22 -9.00 14.56 2.82
CA ASN A 22 -8.23 14.71 4.06
C ASN A 22 -8.72 15.92 4.89
N LYS A 23 -8.95 17.07 4.25
CA LYS A 23 -9.48 18.28 4.92
C LYS A 23 -10.86 18.07 5.50
N ILE A 24 -11.75 17.36 4.80
CA ILE A 24 -13.08 16.97 5.29
C ILE A 24 -12.94 16.14 6.57
N LEU A 25 -12.07 15.12 6.57
CA LEU A 25 -11.82 14.28 7.75
C LEU A 25 -11.29 15.10 8.93
N VAL A 26 -10.37 16.03 8.69
CA VAL A 26 -9.86 16.92 9.75
C VAL A 26 -10.97 17.79 10.34
N ALA A 27 -11.79 18.42 9.51
CA ALA A 27 -12.92 19.24 9.97
C ALA A 27 -13.94 18.40 10.74
N LEU A 28 -14.23 17.18 10.27
CA LEU A 28 -15.09 16.21 10.91
C LEU A 28 -14.59 15.82 12.31
N PHE A 29 -13.32 15.42 12.42
CA PHE A 29 -12.70 15.01 13.69
C PHE A 29 -12.55 16.17 14.68
N SER A 30 -12.36 17.39 14.17
CA SER A 30 -12.28 18.61 14.98
C SER A 30 -13.65 19.20 15.31
N LYS A 31 -14.74 18.59 14.82
CA LYS A 31 -16.12 19.10 14.94
C LYS A 31 -16.29 20.54 14.44
N ASN A 32 -15.50 20.97 13.46
CA ASN A 32 -15.58 22.30 12.85
C ASN A 32 -16.64 22.29 11.75
N THR A 33 -17.88 22.59 12.13
CA THR A 33 -19.05 22.50 11.25
C THR A 33 -19.04 23.52 10.13
N ASP A 34 -18.51 24.72 10.35
CA ASP A 34 -18.53 25.79 9.34
C ASP A 34 -17.53 25.50 8.23
N GLN A 35 -16.32 25.06 8.60
CA GLN A 35 -15.35 24.58 7.62
C GLN A 35 -15.88 23.36 6.86
N LEU A 36 -16.61 22.47 7.54
CA LEU A 36 -17.16 21.28 6.91
C LEU A 36 -18.19 21.62 5.82
N LYS A 37 -19.02 22.65 6.02
CA LYS A 37 -19.97 23.12 4.99
C LYS A 37 -19.25 23.51 3.72
N ILE A 38 -18.25 24.40 3.85
CA ILE A 38 -17.44 24.89 2.75
C ILE A 38 -16.79 23.73 1.99
N LEU A 39 -16.19 22.77 2.71
CA LEU A 39 -15.53 21.63 2.08
C LEU A 39 -16.51 20.66 1.40
N ILE A 40 -17.72 20.47 1.94
CA ILE A 40 -18.75 19.64 1.29
C ILE A 40 -19.28 20.32 0.03
N ASP A 41 -19.40 21.65 0.01
CA ASP A 41 -19.78 22.38 -1.21
C ASP A 41 -18.72 22.19 -2.30
N TYR A 42 -17.42 22.36 -1.97
CA TYR A 42 -16.34 22.04 -2.91
C TYR A 42 -16.37 20.58 -3.39
N ALA A 43 -16.68 19.63 -2.50
CA ALA A 43 -16.81 18.22 -2.86
C ALA A 43 -18.01 17.98 -3.79
N THR A 44 -19.09 18.74 -3.61
CA THR A 44 -20.29 18.72 -4.44
C THR A 44 -19.98 19.28 -5.83
N ASP A 45 -19.29 20.41 -5.93
CA ASP A 45 -18.86 21.00 -7.20
C ASP A 45 -17.93 20.05 -7.96
N THR A 46 -16.99 19.45 -7.25
CA THR A 46 -16.08 18.43 -7.81
C THR A 46 -16.85 17.21 -8.30
N ALA A 47 -17.85 16.74 -7.53
CA ALA A 47 -18.75 15.68 -7.95
C ALA A 47 -19.63 16.08 -9.15
N GLY A 48 -19.89 17.37 -9.37
CA GLY A 48 -20.62 17.88 -10.52
C GLY A 48 -19.85 17.72 -11.84
N ASN A 49 -18.52 17.62 -11.80
CA ASN A 49 -17.70 17.47 -13.00
C ASN A 49 -17.98 16.11 -13.70
N PRO A 50 -18.40 16.08 -14.97
CA PRO A 50 -18.65 14.84 -15.71
C PRO A 50 -17.38 14.00 -15.92
N GLU A 51 -16.20 14.61 -15.98
CA GLU A 51 -14.91 13.96 -16.30
C GLU A 51 -14.09 13.55 -15.06
N ILE A 52 -14.72 13.43 -13.89
CA ILE A 52 -14.02 12.97 -12.68
C ILE A 52 -13.47 11.55 -12.89
N GLY A 53 -12.18 11.35 -12.59
CA GLY A 53 -11.54 10.03 -12.66
C GLY A 53 -12.07 9.07 -11.59
N GLU A 54 -11.87 7.76 -11.81
CA GLU A 54 -12.34 6.73 -10.88
C GLU A 54 -11.75 6.92 -9.47
N THR A 55 -10.44 7.18 -9.40
CA THR A 55 -9.72 7.35 -8.13
C THR A 55 -10.23 8.56 -7.34
N ASP A 56 -10.52 9.66 -8.02
CA ASP A 56 -11.05 10.87 -7.39
C ASP A 56 -12.50 10.69 -6.93
N GLU A 57 -13.35 10.02 -7.71
CA GLU A 57 -14.71 9.68 -7.26
C GLU A 57 -14.67 8.76 -6.02
N LYS A 58 -13.72 7.82 -5.95
CA LYS A 58 -13.53 6.98 -4.77
C LYS A 58 -13.22 7.82 -3.52
N TYR A 59 -12.35 8.83 -3.62
CA TYR A 59 -12.08 9.75 -2.50
C TYR A 59 -13.32 10.52 -2.05
N LEU A 60 -14.17 10.99 -2.98
CA LEU A 60 -15.44 11.65 -2.63
C LEU A 60 -16.40 10.68 -1.93
N ARG A 61 -16.49 9.43 -2.38
CA ARG A 61 -17.31 8.39 -1.73
C ARG A 61 -16.80 8.03 -0.34
N GLN A 62 -15.49 8.06 -0.12
CA GLN A 62 -14.89 7.88 1.20
C GLN A 62 -15.24 9.03 2.13
N ALA A 63 -15.11 10.28 1.67
CA ALA A 63 -15.54 11.46 2.43
C ALA A 63 -17.02 11.36 2.80
N LEU A 64 -17.89 11.01 1.85
CA LEU A 64 -19.32 10.79 2.10
C LEU A 64 -19.57 9.69 3.13
N THR A 65 -18.81 8.58 3.06
CA THR A 65 -18.97 7.47 4.02
C THR A 65 -18.58 7.91 5.43
N ALA A 66 -17.48 8.65 5.57
CA ALA A 66 -17.05 9.23 6.84
C ALA A 66 -18.12 10.18 7.42
N LEU A 67 -18.70 11.06 6.59
CA LEU A 67 -19.79 11.96 6.98
C LEU A 67 -21.01 11.19 7.48
N ILE A 68 -21.46 10.17 6.75
CA ILE A 68 -22.62 9.35 7.13
C ILE A 68 -22.40 8.65 8.48
N ARG A 69 -21.17 8.19 8.77
CA ARG A 69 -20.85 7.59 10.07
C ARG A 69 -20.94 8.58 11.23
N HIS A 70 -20.71 9.87 10.96
CA HIS A 70 -20.85 10.96 11.93
C HIS A 70 -22.23 11.65 11.83
N LYS A 71 -23.29 10.92 11.46
CA LYS A 71 -24.66 11.46 11.30
C LYS A 71 -25.14 12.33 12.46
N HIS A 72 -24.77 11.97 13.69
CA HIS A 72 -25.16 12.71 14.90
C HIS A 72 -24.68 14.16 14.90
N MET A 73 -23.54 14.44 14.25
CA MET A 73 -23.02 15.79 14.08
C MET A 73 -23.73 16.53 12.93
N LEU A 74 -24.03 15.82 11.84
CA LEU A 74 -24.76 16.36 10.70
C LEU A 74 -26.19 16.77 11.07
N ASP A 75 -26.89 15.96 11.86
CA ASP A 75 -28.27 16.20 12.27
C ASP A 75 -28.40 17.42 13.21
N LYS A 76 -27.36 17.73 13.99
CA LYS A 76 -27.34 18.85 14.94
C LYS A 76 -26.96 20.18 14.32
N SER A 77 -26.48 20.18 13.08
CA SER A 77 -25.90 21.36 12.43
C SER A 77 -26.78 21.84 11.30
N THR A 78 -27.18 23.11 11.33
CA THR A 78 -28.02 23.73 10.29
C THR A 78 -27.36 23.62 8.91
N GLY A 79 -28.06 23.08 7.92
CA GLY A 79 -27.61 22.98 6.51
C GLY A 79 -26.72 21.78 6.16
N LEU A 80 -25.89 21.29 7.09
CA LEU A 80 -24.92 20.21 6.81
C LEU A 80 -25.58 18.91 6.34
N LYS A 81 -26.72 18.55 6.93
CA LYS A 81 -27.51 17.38 6.52
C LYS A 81 -27.98 17.49 5.07
N GLN A 82 -28.41 18.67 4.65
CA GLN A 82 -28.90 18.93 3.30
C GLN A 82 -27.76 18.88 2.27
N GLN A 83 -26.63 19.53 2.56
CA GLN A 83 -25.43 19.48 1.72
C GLN A 83 -24.90 18.05 1.56
N THR A 84 -24.79 17.30 2.65
CA THR A 84 -24.36 15.90 2.61
C THR A 84 -25.32 15.04 1.79
N LYS A 85 -26.64 15.28 1.90
CA LYS A 85 -27.66 14.61 1.08
C LYS A 85 -27.52 14.96 -0.40
N HIS A 86 -27.17 16.21 -0.73
CA HIS A 86 -26.96 16.65 -2.10
C HIS A 86 -25.75 15.95 -2.74
N LEU A 87 -24.59 15.94 -2.07
CA LEU A 87 -23.41 15.17 -2.50
C LEU A 87 -23.75 13.69 -2.71
N LYS A 88 -24.47 13.09 -1.77
CA LYS A 88 -24.93 11.69 -1.88
C LYS A 88 -25.77 11.45 -3.13
N ASN A 89 -26.69 12.37 -3.43
CA ASN A 89 -27.56 12.25 -4.59
C ASN A 89 -26.76 12.37 -5.89
N LEU A 90 -25.86 13.35 -6.01
CA LEU A 90 -25.00 13.52 -7.18
C LEU A 90 -24.15 12.27 -7.46
N LEU A 91 -23.48 11.73 -6.43
CA LEU A 91 -22.70 10.51 -6.56
C LEU A 91 -23.57 9.29 -6.89
N ALA A 92 -24.85 9.27 -6.50
CA ALA A 92 -25.80 8.23 -6.90
C ALA A 92 -26.28 8.42 -8.35
N ASP A 93 -26.52 9.67 -8.78
CA ASP A 93 -26.90 10.02 -10.16
C ASP A 93 -25.84 9.61 -11.17
N LYS A 94 -24.57 9.82 -10.84
CA LYS A 94 -23.45 9.28 -11.64
C LYS A 94 -23.57 7.78 -11.88
N VAL A 95 -24.06 7.01 -10.92
CA VAL A 95 -24.29 5.54 -11.09
C VAL A 95 -25.48 5.27 -12.00
N ARG A 96 -26.54 6.07 -11.89
CA ARG A 96 -27.74 5.91 -12.71
C ARG A 96 -27.44 6.20 -14.18
N GLN A 97 -26.70 7.28 -14.44
CA GLN A 97 -26.38 7.80 -15.77
C GLN A 97 -25.10 7.21 -16.38
N ALA A 98 -24.52 6.20 -15.73
CA ALA A 98 -23.29 5.56 -16.19
C ALA A 98 -23.50 4.86 -17.54
N ASP A 99 -22.81 5.33 -18.57
CA ASP A 99 -22.59 4.61 -19.82
C ASP A 99 -21.10 4.24 -19.92
N PRO A 100 -20.74 2.97 -20.18
CA PRO A 100 -19.34 2.57 -20.23
C PRO A 100 -18.54 3.34 -21.29
N GLY A 101 -17.63 4.20 -20.84
CA GLY A 101 -16.70 4.89 -21.72
C GLY A 101 -15.69 3.93 -22.37
N HIS A 102 -15.23 4.28 -23.57
CA HIS A 102 -14.28 3.47 -24.33
C HIS A 102 -12.92 4.16 -24.44
N MET A 103 -11.82 3.42 -24.22
CA MET A 103 -10.46 3.98 -24.25
C MET A 103 -9.53 3.19 -25.17
N THR A 104 -8.94 3.87 -26.15
CA THR A 104 -7.89 3.31 -27.02
C THR A 104 -6.51 3.49 -26.39
N TYR A 105 -5.52 2.70 -26.83
CA TYR A 105 -4.14 2.80 -26.35
C TYR A 105 -3.53 4.18 -26.65
N ASP A 106 -3.78 4.73 -27.84
CA ASP A 106 -3.25 6.04 -28.23
C ASP A 106 -3.87 7.17 -27.43
N ALA A 107 -5.19 7.12 -27.19
CA ALA A 107 -5.87 8.11 -26.35
C ALA A 107 -5.34 8.06 -24.91
N TRP A 108 -5.14 6.86 -24.36
CA TRP A 108 -4.51 6.67 -23.06
C TRP A 108 -3.06 7.20 -23.05
N GLY A 109 -2.26 6.83 -24.06
CA GLY A 109 -0.87 7.23 -24.19
C GLY A 109 -0.69 8.75 -24.30
N LYS A 110 -1.60 9.45 -25.01
CA LYS A 110 -1.60 10.92 -25.09
C LYS A 110 -1.95 11.60 -23.77
N ARG A 111 -2.69 10.93 -22.89
CA ARG A 111 -3.01 11.43 -21.53
C ARG A 111 -1.88 11.18 -20.54
N LEU A 112 -0.94 10.30 -20.89
CA LEU A 112 0.25 10.08 -20.07
C LEU A 112 1.29 11.16 -20.37
N ASN A 113 1.55 11.99 -19.38
CA ASN A 113 2.72 12.85 -19.38
C ASN A 113 3.86 12.08 -18.71
N ILE A 114 4.61 11.23 -19.44
CA ILE A 114 5.71 10.40 -18.87
C ILE A 114 6.99 10.53 -19.71
N LEU A 115 8.14 10.37 -19.06
CA LEU A 115 9.46 10.42 -19.70
C LEU A 115 9.81 9.08 -20.41
N PRO A 116 10.67 9.12 -21.46
CA PRO A 116 11.08 7.92 -22.18
C PRO A 116 11.68 6.82 -21.29
N TRP A 117 12.49 7.18 -20.29
CA TRP A 117 13.13 6.22 -19.39
C TRP A 117 12.13 5.49 -18.47
N GLN A 118 10.98 6.11 -18.16
CA GLN A 118 9.96 5.52 -17.29
C GLN A 118 9.18 4.42 -18.01
N ARG A 119 9.01 4.54 -19.32
CA ARG A 119 8.10 3.70 -20.11
C ARG A 119 8.42 2.21 -20.04
N PRO A 120 9.69 1.75 -20.19
CA PRO A 120 10.01 0.34 -20.01
C PRO A 120 9.65 -0.18 -18.61
N TYR A 121 9.92 0.61 -17.57
CA TYR A 121 9.70 0.22 -16.18
C TYR A 121 8.21 0.19 -15.81
N ILE A 122 7.39 1.08 -16.35
CA ILE A 122 5.94 1.02 -16.17
C ILE A 122 5.37 -0.33 -16.62
N PHE A 123 5.90 -0.91 -17.71
CA PHE A 123 5.44 -2.21 -18.21
C PHE A 123 6.14 -3.39 -17.52
N SER A 124 7.44 -3.33 -17.25
CA SER A 124 8.16 -4.42 -16.57
C SER A 124 7.71 -4.59 -15.12
N GLU A 125 7.40 -3.49 -14.44
CA GLU A 125 7.05 -3.47 -13.02
C GLU A 125 5.53 -3.50 -12.74
N ALA A 126 4.71 -3.70 -13.77
CA ALA A 126 3.26 -3.74 -13.59
C ALA A 126 2.83 -4.97 -12.78
N ILE A 127 2.13 -4.70 -11.68
CA ILE A 127 1.44 -5.71 -10.86
C ILE A 127 -0.02 -5.86 -11.27
N THR A 128 -0.62 -4.78 -11.80
CA THR A 128 -2.03 -4.76 -12.18
C THR A 128 -2.24 -3.99 -13.48
N PHE A 129 -3.00 -4.59 -14.39
CA PHE A 129 -3.56 -3.92 -15.55
C PHE A 129 -5.08 -3.94 -15.41
N GLN A 130 -5.62 -2.84 -14.88
CA GLN A 130 -7.04 -2.64 -14.62
C GLN A 130 -7.77 -2.34 -15.94
N MET A 131 -8.27 -3.38 -16.59
CA MET A 131 -8.86 -3.27 -17.93
C MET A 131 -10.21 -2.54 -17.97
N THR A 132 -10.90 -2.47 -16.83
CA THR A 132 -12.21 -1.84 -16.67
C THR A 132 -12.21 -0.90 -15.48
N SER A 133 -12.93 0.20 -15.57
CA SER A 133 -13.23 1.06 -14.41
C SER A 133 -14.59 0.69 -13.82
N GLY A 134 -14.69 0.66 -12.49
CA GLY A 134 -15.88 0.20 -11.77
C GLY A 134 -16.15 -1.32 -11.85
N CYS A 135 -17.14 -1.78 -11.09
CA CYS A 135 -17.41 -3.20 -10.86
C CYS A 135 -18.91 -3.47 -10.76
N SER A 136 -19.39 -4.47 -11.49
CA SER A 136 -20.79 -4.91 -11.45
C SER A 136 -21.22 -5.52 -10.11
N ASN A 137 -20.28 -6.09 -9.35
CA ASN A 137 -20.57 -6.69 -8.05
C ASN A 137 -20.69 -5.67 -6.92
N PHE A 138 -19.98 -4.54 -7.00
CA PHE A 138 -19.95 -3.45 -6.01
C PHE A 138 -20.03 -3.93 -4.55
N CYS A 139 -18.98 -4.60 -4.09
CA CYS A 139 -19.00 -5.23 -2.78
C CYS A 139 -18.85 -4.18 -1.67
N ARG A 140 -19.69 -4.30 -0.63
CA ARG A 140 -19.59 -3.47 0.58
C ARG A 140 -18.21 -3.53 1.23
N ARG A 141 -17.58 -4.72 1.20
CA ARG A 141 -16.24 -5.01 1.75
C ARG A 141 -15.11 -5.07 0.70
N CYS A 142 -15.19 -4.27 -0.36
CA CYS A 142 -14.15 -4.25 -1.38
C CYS A 142 -12.96 -3.39 -0.91
N ASN A 143 -11.75 -3.98 -0.79
CA ASN A 143 -10.50 -3.25 -0.49
C ASN A 143 -10.24 -2.13 -1.51
N GLU A 144 -10.55 -2.39 -2.78
CA GLU A 144 -10.31 -1.44 -3.87
C GLU A 144 -11.37 -0.34 -4.00
N TRP A 145 -12.39 -0.36 -3.12
CA TRP A 145 -13.50 0.61 -3.13
C TRP A 145 -14.09 0.78 -4.54
N ALA A 146 -14.20 -0.33 -5.28
CA ALA A 146 -14.64 -0.33 -6.66
C ALA A 146 -15.92 0.49 -6.86
N LEU A 147 -15.98 1.29 -7.92
CA LEU A 147 -17.19 2.06 -8.22
C LEU A 147 -18.34 1.13 -8.64
N PRO A 148 -19.61 1.46 -8.35
CA PRO A 148 -20.73 0.60 -8.73
C PRO A 148 -20.95 0.65 -10.23
N LYS A 149 -21.22 -0.51 -10.88
CA LYS A 149 -21.35 -0.70 -12.33
C LYS A 149 -20.03 -0.50 -13.09
N VAL A 150 -19.94 -1.10 -14.27
CA VAL A 150 -18.86 -0.85 -15.24
C VAL A 150 -19.01 0.57 -15.77
N ARG A 151 -17.93 1.35 -15.71
CA ARG A 151 -17.87 2.79 -16.09
C ARG A 151 -17.10 3.05 -17.36
N GLY A 152 -16.29 2.09 -17.75
CA GLY A 152 -15.51 2.16 -18.96
C GLY A 152 -14.53 1.02 -19.04
N HIS A 153 -13.96 0.84 -20.21
CA HIS A 153 -12.99 -0.20 -20.49
C HIS A 153 -12.01 0.22 -21.59
N PHE A 154 -10.86 -0.44 -21.62
CA PHE A 154 -9.99 -0.38 -22.79
C PHE A 154 -10.61 -1.15 -23.96
N SER A 155 -10.35 -0.67 -25.17
CA SER A 155 -10.68 -1.38 -26.42
C SER A 155 -9.94 -2.71 -26.52
N PHE A 156 -10.46 -3.64 -27.31
CA PHE A 156 -9.78 -4.91 -27.57
C PHE A 156 -8.38 -4.70 -28.16
N ASP A 157 -8.24 -3.78 -29.13
CA ASP A 157 -6.95 -3.42 -29.71
C ASP A 157 -6.00 -2.80 -28.69
N ALA A 158 -6.53 -1.99 -27.77
CA ALA A 158 -5.74 -1.42 -26.69
C ALA A 158 -5.24 -2.49 -25.73
N VAL A 159 -6.12 -3.39 -25.28
CA VAL A 159 -5.76 -4.54 -24.43
C VAL A 159 -4.68 -5.39 -25.09
N ASN A 160 -4.84 -5.68 -26.38
CA ASN A 160 -3.85 -6.42 -27.17
C ASN A 160 -2.49 -5.70 -27.23
N THR A 161 -2.50 -4.40 -27.45
CA THR A 161 -1.29 -3.57 -27.45
C THR A 161 -0.59 -3.58 -26.10
N PHE A 162 -1.35 -3.48 -25.00
CA PHE A 162 -0.81 -3.56 -23.65
C PHE A 162 -0.17 -4.92 -23.38
N ILE A 163 -0.83 -6.02 -23.75
CA ILE A 163 -0.30 -7.38 -23.62
C ILE A 163 1.03 -7.52 -24.34
N ASP A 164 1.13 -7.02 -25.58
CA ASP A 164 2.37 -7.07 -26.33
C ASP A 164 3.49 -6.28 -25.65
N LYS A 165 3.18 -5.12 -25.06
CA LYS A 165 4.14 -4.33 -24.27
C LYS A 165 4.59 -5.09 -23.03
N PHE A 166 3.67 -5.67 -22.24
CA PHE A 166 4.04 -6.45 -21.05
C PHE A 166 4.95 -7.61 -21.40
N LEU A 167 4.61 -8.38 -22.44
CA LEU A 167 5.41 -9.51 -22.90
C LEU A 167 6.79 -9.09 -23.43
N ALA A 168 6.85 -7.99 -24.19
CA ALA A 168 8.11 -7.44 -24.69
C ALA A 168 9.04 -6.98 -23.55
N HIS A 169 8.47 -6.58 -22.41
CA HIS A 169 9.20 -6.21 -21.20
C HIS A 169 9.32 -7.35 -20.18
N ALA A 170 9.11 -8.60 -20.62
CA ALA A 170 9.23 -9.81 -19.82
C ALA A 170 8.34 -9.88 -18.56
N ASN A 171 7.28 -9.08 -18.49
CA ASN A 171 6.29 -9.14 -17.41
C ASN A 171 5.24 -10.21 -17.72
N LYS A 172 5.25 -11.31 -16.94
CA LYS A 172 4.44 -12.52 -17.20
C LYS A 172 3.48 -12.88 -16.07
N ASP A 173 3.53 -12.12 -14.99
CA ASP A 173 2.93 -12.38 -13.68
C ASP A 173 2.11 -11.14 -13.24
N LEU A 174 1.15 -10.75 -14.07
CA LEU A 174 0.32 -9.54 -13.97
C LEU A 174 -1.12 -9.91 -13.64
N ALA A 175 -1.75 -9.19 -12.70
CA ALA A 175 -3.18 -9.27 -12.49
C ALA A 175 -3.92 -8.40 -13.52
N LEU A 176 -4.89 -8.94 -14.25
CA LEU A 176 -5.69 -8.18 -15.23
C LEU A 176 -6.84 -7.38 -14.59
N TYR A 177 -6.88 -7.36 -13.26
CA TYR A 177 -7.91 -6.74 -12.45
C TYR A 177 -7.37 -6.58 -11.03
N GLY A 178 -7.73 -5.46 -10.40
CA GLY A 178 -7.66 -5.21 -8.97
C GLY A 178 -9.02 -4.73 -8.49
N GLY A 179 -9.51 -3.62 -9.08
CA GLY A 179 -10.74 -2.94 -8.69
C GLY A 179 -12.01 -3.32 -9.45
N SER A 180 -12.04 -4.44 -10.18
CA SER A 180 -13.20 -4.89 -10.94
C SER A 180 -13.32 -6.42 -10.99
N ASP A 181 -14.43 -6.94 -11.50
CA ASP A 181 -14.54 -8.36 -11.82
C ASP A 181 -13.95 -8.62 -13.22
N PRO A 182 -13.09 -9.63 -13.42
CA PRO A 182 -12.53 -9.91 -14.75
C PRO A 182 -13.59 -10.19 -15.82
N LEU A 183 -14.79 -10.66 -15.44
CA LEU A 183 -15.88 -10.93 -16.40
C LEU A 183 -16.65 -9.67 -16.81
N ASP A 184 -16.34 -8.51 -16.20
CA ASP A 184 -16.93 -7.22 -16.56
C ASP A 184 -16.35 -6.67 -17.88
N TRP A 185 -15.12 -7.06 -18.25
CA TRP A 185 -14.51 -6.59 -19.49
C TRP A 185 -15.20 -7.22 -20.72
N CYS A 186 -15.65 -6.37 -21.64
CA CYS A 186 -16.24 -6.74 -22.91
C CYS A 186 -16.12 -5.56 -23.88
N ASP A 187 -15.72 -5.85 -25.12
CA ASP A 187 -15.68 -4.89 -26.22
C ASP A 187 -16.25 -5.60 -27.46
N PHE A 188 -17.58 -5.55 -27.61
CA PHE A 188 -18.33 -6.44 -28.49
C PHE A 188 -17.73 -6.47 -29.91
N PRO A 189 -17.51 -7.67 -30.50
CA PRO A 189 -17.93 -9.00 -30.02
C PRO A 189 -16.95 -9.68 -29.05
N HIS A 190 -15.88 -9.01 -28.61
CA HIS A 190 -14.83 -9.59 -27.78
C HIS A 190 -15.16 -9.56 -26.29
N ASP A 191 -14.64 -10.56 -25.58
CA ASP A 191 -14.74 -10.70 -24.13
C ASP A 191 -13.44 -11.25 -23.55
N ILE A 192 -13.41 -11.46 -22.22
CA ILE A 192 -12.21 -11.93 -21.52
C ILE A 192 -11.63 -13.22 -22.11
N THR A 193 -12.43 -14.11 -22.71
CA THR A 193 -11.90 -15.35 -23.31
C THR A 193 -10.91 -15.06 -24.43
N HIS A 194 -11.16 -14.01 -25.22
CA HIS A 194 -10.29 -13.57 -26.31
C HIS A 194 -8.95 -13.09 -25.76
N VAL A 195 -8.98 -12.32 -24.67
CA VAL A 195 -7.79 -11.84 -23.97
C VAL A 195 -6.95 -13.00 -23.41
N LEU A 196 -7.59 -13.94 -22.71
CA LEU A 196 -6.91 -15.08 -22.10
C LEU A 196 -6.34 -16.04 -23.14
N SER A 197 -7.01 -16.22 -24.28
CA SER A 197 -6.52 -17.06 -25.38
C SER A 197 -5.16 -16.58 -25.91
N ARG A 198 -4.95 -15.26 -25.96
CA ARG A 198 -3.70 -14.63 -26.35
C ARG A 198 -2.61 -14.77 -25.29
N LEU A 199 -2.98 -14.60 -24.02
CA LEU A 199 -2.04 -14.74 -22.90
C LEU A 199 -1.55 -16.19 -22.76
N GLY A 200 -2.44 -17.16 -22.96
CA GLY A 200 -2.16 -18.58 -23.22
C GLY A 200 -0.93 -19.16 -22.54
N LYS A 201 -0.19 -20.05 -23.22
CA LYS A 201 1.03 -20.70 -22.70
C LYS A 201 2.18 -19.74 -22.30
N ARG A 202 2.02 -18.42 -22.47
CA ARG A 202 3.08 -17.41 -22.27
C ARG A 202 3.06 -16.78 -20.88
N CYS A 203 1.90 -16.77 -20.21
CA CYS A 203 1.70 -16.19 -18.88
C CYS A 203 1.03 -17.19 -17.95
N GLN A 204 1.33 -17.10 -16.64
CA GLN A 204 0.56 -17.81 -15.62
C GLN A 204 -0.49 -16.85 -15.07
N PHE A 205 -1.76 -17.21 -15.22
CA PHE A 205 -2.86 -16.44 -14.67
C PHE A 205 -3.90 -17.36 -14.04
N SER A 206 -4.54 -16.84 -12.99
CA SER A 206 -5.79 -17.37 -12.46
C SER A 206 -6.80 -16.22 -12.41
N LEU A 207 -8.05 -16.53 -12.74
CA LEU A 207 -9.14 -15.58 -12.60
C LEU A 207 -9.80 -15.73 -11.24
N LEU A 208 -9.96 -14.64 -10.50
CA LEU A 208 -10.80 -14.54 -9.33
C LEU A 208 -12.02 -13.70 -9.69
N THR A 209 -13.20 -14.31 -9.65
CA THR A 209 -14.45 -13.67 -10.03
C THR A 209 -15.55 -13.93 -8.99
N LYS A 210 -16.58 -13.11 -8.97
CA LYS A 210 -17.86 -13.40 -8.29
C LYS A 210 -18.97 -13.82 -9.26
N ILE A 211 -18.62 -13.97 -10.53
CA ILE A 211 -19.48 -14.26 -11.67
C ILE A 211 -20.65 -13.29 -11.70
N PRO A 212 -20.51 -12.09 -12.28
CA PRO A 212 -21.57 -11.10 -12.32
C PRO A 212 -22.90 -11.62 -12.85
N ARG A 213 -24.01 -10.96 -12.50
CA ARG A 213 -25.33 -11.30 -13.07
C ARG A 213 -25.27 -11.20 -14.60
N GLY A 214 -25.82 -12.19 -15.29
CA GLY A 214 -25.77 -12.29 -16.76
C GLY A 214 -24.49 -12.91 -17.33
N LYS A 215 -23.43 -13.12 -16.54
CA LYS A 215 -22.15 -13.69 -17.01
C LYS A 215 -22.02 -15.21 -16.81
N GLY A 216 -23.13 -15.91 -16.51
CA GLY A 216 -23.14 -17.35 -16.27
C GLY A 216 -22.65 -18.18 -17.46
N ASN A 217 -23.11 -17.86 -18.67
CA ASN A 217 -22.70 -18.57 -19.89
C ASN A 217 -21.20 -18.36 -20.19
N LEU A 218 -20.69 -17.15 -19.96
CA LEU A 218 -19.26 -16.85 -20.08
C LEU A 218 -18.42 -17.66 -19.09
N ALA A 219 -18.85 -17.72 -17.82
CA ALA A 219 -18.18 -18.53 -16.80
C ALA A 219 -18.16 -20.03 -17.17
N LYS A 220 -19.27 -20.56 -17.69
CA LYS A 220 -19.36 -21.94 -18.21
C LYS A 220 -18.37 -22.18 -19.35
N ALA A 221 -18.29 -21.24 -20.30
CA ALA A 221 -17.39 -21.34 -21.44
C ALA A 221 -15.91 -21.33 -21.00
N LEU A 222 -15.54 -20.48 -20.04
CA LEU A 222 -14.19 -20.42 -19.47
C LEU A 222 -13.78 -21.74 -18.81
N ILE A 223 -14.65 -22.33 -17.99
CA ILE A 223 -14.38 -23.63 -17.35
C ILE A 223 -14.25 -24.73 -18.40
N LYS A 224 -15.15 -24.77 -19.39
CA LYS A 224 -15.09 -25.76 -20.49
C LYS A 224 -13.79 -25.63 -21.30
N ALA A 225 -13.26 -24.42 -21.44
CA ALA A 225 -11.97 -24.14 -22.08
C ALA A 225 -10.75 -24.48 -21.20
N GLY A 226 -10.95 -24.98 -19.97
CA GLY A 226 -9.88 -25.35 -19.05
C GLY A 226 -9.14 -24.15 -18.44
N ILE A 227 -9.76 -22.97 -18.44
CA ILE A 227 -9.15 -21.75 -17.87
C ILE A 227 -9.16 -21.85 -16.33
N PRO A 228 -7.99 -21.70 -15.67
CA PRO A 228 -7.93 -21.67 -14.21
C PRO A 228 -8.71 -20.48 -13.65
N MET A 229 -9.82 -20.77 -12.97
CA MET A 229 -10.70 -19.76 -12.37
C MET A 229 -11.15 -20.21 -10.98
N SER A 230 -11.13 -19.26 -10.04
CA SER A 230 -11.67 -19.39 -8.70
C SER A 230 -12.83 -18.41 -8.50
N VAL A 231 -13.83 -18.85 -7.75
CA VAL A 231 -15.00 -18.04 -7.43
C VAL A 231 -14.93 -17.60 -5.97
N SER A 232 -15.10 -16.29 -5.75
CA SER A 232 -15.33 -15.72 -4.42
C SER A 232 -16.82 -15.80 -4.09
N LEU A 233 -17.17 -16.62 -3.09
CA LEU A 233 -18.55 -16.75 -2.64
C LEU A 233 -18.91 -15.69 -1.61
N THR A 234 -20.15 -15.25 -1.67
CA THR A 234 -20.83 -14.34 -0.75
C THR A 234 -22.30 -14.78 -0.66
N ASP A 235 -23.01 -14.35 0.36
CA ASP A 235 -24.46 -14.65 0.48
C ASP A 235 -25.26 -14.13 -0.72
N ARG A 236 -24.76 -13.08 -1.39
CA ARG A 236 -25.43 -12.48 -2.57
C ARG A 236 -25.27 -13.26 -3.87
N ASN A 237 -24.24 -14.11 -4.00
CA ASN A 237 -24.01 -14.89 -5.21
C ASN A 237 -24.10 -16.40 -5.02
N ARG A 238 -24.10 -16.91 -3.77
CA ARG A 238 -24.09 -18.35 -3.45
C ARG A 238 -25.10 -19.17 -4.26
N ASN A 239 -26.39 -18.87 -4.16
CA ASN A 239 -27.44 -19.63 -4.87
C ASN A 239 -27.26 -19.60 -6.40
N ARG A 240 -26.77 -18.47 -6.94
CA ARG A 240 -26.47 -18.37 -8.38
C ARG A 240 -25.31 -19.29 -8.75
N ILE A 241 -24.26 -19.33 -7.94
CA ILE A 241 -23.11 -20.20 -8.20
C ILE A 241 -23.51 -21.67 -8.08
N GLU A 242 -24.25 -22.04 -7.04
CA GLU A 242 -24.76 -23.42 -6.85
C GLU A 242 -25.59 -23.89 -8.04
N CYS A 243 -26.52 -23.05 -8.53
CA CYS A 243 -27.30 -23.36 -9.73
C CYS A 243 -26.42 -23.53 -10.99
N LEU A 244 -25.34 -22.75 -11.12
CA LEU A 244 -24.38 -22.93 -12.22
C LEU A 244 -23.58 -24.24 -12.08
N GLU A 245 -23.15 -24.60 -10.86
CA GLU A 245 -22.46 -25.86 -10.56
C GLU A 245 -23.35 -27.07 -10.91
N GLU A 246 -24.63 -27.04 -10.52
CA GLU A 246 -25.63 -28.06 -10.86
C GLU A 246 -25.81 -28.20 -12.38
N GLN A 247 -25.98 -27.09 -13.09
CA GLN A 247 -26.16 -27.10 -14.56
C GLN A 247 -24.93 -27.61 -15.30
N MET A 248 -23.73 -27.46 -14.73
CA MET A 248 -22.48 -27.91 -15.33
C MET A 248 -22.10 -29.33 -14.92
N GLY A 249 -22.70 -29.88 -13.87
CA GLY A 249 -22.30 -31.15 -13.26
C GLY A 249 -20.89 -31.12 -12.64
N GLN A 250 -20.34 -29.94 -12.36
CA GLN A 250 -18.99 -29.78 -11.78
C GLN A 250 -18.93 -28.54 -10.86
N PRO A 251 -18.23 -28.62 -9.71
CA PRO A 251 -18.07 -27.49 -8.81
C PRO A 251 -17.01 -26.49 -9.33
N PHE A 252 -17.15 -25.22 -8.96
CA PHE A 252 -16.08 -24.24 -9.12
C PHE A 252 -15.03 -24.40 -8.02
N THR A 253 -13.79 -24.04 -8.33
CA THR A 253 -12.78 -23.81 -7.29
C THR A 253 -13.17 -22.58 -6.47
N LYS A 254 -13.14 -22.67 -5.14
CA LYS A 254 -13.60 -21.62 -4.21
C LYS A 254 -12.39 -21.01 -3.49
N GLN A 255 -12.16 -19.69 -3.62
CA GLN A 255 -11.06 -19.01 -2.93
C GLN A 255 -11.48 -18.51 -1.53
N HIS A 256 -12.71 -18.02 -1.40
CA HIS A 256 -13.31 -17.64 -0.13
C HIS A 256 -14.73 -18.19 -0.08
N ALA A 257 -15.06 -18.89 1.01
CA ALA A 257 -16.38 -19.50 1.24
C ALA A 257 -17.11 -18.94 2.47
N THR A 258 -16.45 -18.04 3.21
CA THR A 258 -16.96 -17.39 4.43
C THR A 258 -17.49 -15.99 4.15
N ALA A 259 -18.51 -15.56 4.89
CA ALA A 259 -19.11 -14.22 4.76
C ALA A 259 -18.12 -13.09 5.13
N ASP A 260 -17.16 -13.40 6.00
CA ASP A 260 -16.13 -12.48 6.43
C ASP A 260 -14.87 -12.68 5.59
N LEU A 261 -14.59 -11.70 4.72
CA LEU A 261 -13.19 -11.33 4.48
C LEU A 261 -12.62 -11.04 5.87
N LEU A 262 -11.51 -11.70 6.21
CA LEU A 262 -10.87 -11.61 7.54
C LEU A 262 -10.53 -10.17 7.97
N ILE A 263 -10.56 -9.24 7.02
CA ILE A 263 -10.30 -7.83 7.21
C ILE A 263 -11.48 -7.04 6.64
N PRO A 264 -12.28 -6.34 7.50
CA PRO A 264 -13.33 -5.46 7.02
C PRO A 264 -12.70 -4.31 6.23
N ALA A 265 -13.20 -4.09 5.02
CA ALA A 265 -12.72 -3.08 4.10
C ALA A 265 -13.89 -2.32 3.46
N GLY A 266 -13.61 -1.28 2.67
CA GLY A 266 -14.66 -0.60 1.92
C GLY A 266 -15.61 0.18 2.83
N LEU A 267 -16.91 0.10 2.54
CA LEU A 267 -17.97 0.83 3.26
C LEU A 267 -18.16 0.33 4.72
N ASP A 268 -17.59 -0.82 5.07
CA ASP A 268 -17.62 -1.37 6.43
C ASP A 268 -16.52 -0.85 7.35
N GLU A 269 -15.55 -0.10 6.84
CA GLU A 269 -14.45 0.46 7.64
C GLU A 269 -14.89 1.50 8.66
N ASP A 270 -14.32 1.42 9.87
CA ASP A 270 -14.65 2.32 10.97
C ASP A 270 -14.32 3.79 10.69
N PHE A 271 -13.51 4.10 9.67
CA PHE A 271 -12.90 5.43 9.40
C PHE A 271 -12.15 6.06 10.58
N SER A 272 -12.26 5.50 11.79
CA SER A 272 -11.66 5.97 13.04
C SER A 272 -10.68 4.95 13.63
N THR A 273 -10.64 3.73 13.09
CA THR A 273 -9.71 2.68 13.50
C THR A 273 -8.81 2.26 12.35
N VAL A 274 -7.56 1.91 12.69
CA VAL A 274 -6.59 1.36 11.75
C VAL A 274 -6.73 -0.16 11.69
N LYS A 275 -6.69 -0.70 10.48
CA LYS A 275 -6.79 -2.13 10.19
C LYS A 275 -5.65 -2.58 9.29
N PRO A 276 -5.29 -3.87 9.37
CA PRO A 276 -4.34 -4.47 8.44
C PRO A 276 -4.84 -4.34 7.01
N SER A 277 -3.94 -4.15 6.04
CA SER A 277 -4.25 -4.26 4.59
C SER A 277 -3.77 -5.60 4.05
N ILE A 278 -4.54 -6.22 3.14
CA ILE A 278 -4.14 -7.42 2.37
C ILE A 278 -3.69 -6.99 0.99
N THR A 279 -2.72 -6.06 0.91
CA THR A 279 -2.08 -5.76 -0.37
C THR A 279 -0.79 -6.58 -0.43
N ASP A 280 -0.82 -7.67 -1.21
CA ASP A 280 0.27 -8.64 -1.34
C ASP A 280 1.18 -8.36 -2.55
N SER A 281 1.09 -7.15 -3.10
CA SER A 281 1.78 -6.76 -4.32
C SER A 281 2.10 -5.27 -4.30
N TYR A 282 3.28 -4.88 -4.78
CA TYR A 282 3.62 -3.49 -5.04
C TYR A 282 4.43 -3.36 -6.32
N GLY A 283 4.28 -2.25 -7.02
CA GLY A 283 4.79 -2.05 -8.37
C GLY A 283 3.98 -0.97 -9.07
N THR A 284 3.73 -1.12 -10.37
CA THR A 284 2.85 -0.20 -11.11
C THR A 284 1.47 -0.78 -11.38
N GLU A 285 0.47 0.09 -11.40
CA GLU A 285 -0.86 -0.18 -11.91
C GLU A 285 -1.08 0.65 -13.17
N ILE A 286 -1.64 0.02 -14.21
CA ILE A 286 -2.15 0.69 -15.39
C ILE A 286 -3.67 0.58 -15.37
N SER A 287 -4.37 1.71 -15.47
CA SER A 287 -5.83 1.79 -15.51
C SER A 287 -6.29 2.87 -16.50
N LEU A 288 -7.60 3.01 -16.68
CA LEU A 288 -8.18 4.07 -17.50
C LEU A 288 -7.82 5.47 -16.99
N ASP A 289 -7.58 5.64 -15.68
CA ASP A 289 -7.18 6.91 -15.08
C ASP A 289 -5.71 7.27 -15.38
N GLY A 290 -4.89 6.30 -15.80
CA GLY A 290 -3.49 6.49 -16.13
C GLY A 290 -2.58 5.39 -15.58
N CYS A 291 -1.39 5.79 -15.14
CA CYS A 291 -0.41 4.90 -14.53
C CYS A 291 -0.06 5.36 -13.12
N PHE A 292 0.06 4.41 -12.19
CA PHE A 292 0.28 4.67 -10.77
C PHE A 292 1.37 3.76 -10.21
N ALA A 293 2.23 4.30 -9.36
CA ALA A 293 3.00 3.51 -8.41
C ALA A 293 2.09 3.16 -7.22
N VAL A 294 1.97 1.88 -6.91
CA VAL A 294 1.13 1.36 -5.82
C VAL A 294 2.02 1.02 -4.63
N ILE A 295 1.84 1.75 -3.53
CA ILE A 295 2.58 1.54 -2.28
C ILE A 295 1.63 1.02 -1.21
N PRO A 296 1.82 -0.21 -0.69
CA PRO A 296 0.97 -0.77 0.35
C PRO A 296 0.93 0.10 1.61
N ALA A 297 -0.25 0.18 2.21
CA ALA A 297 -0.49 0.97 3.41
C ALA A 297 -1.45 0.27 4.36
N PHE A 298 -1.44 0.62 5.65
CA PHE A 298 -2.52 0.16 6.54
C PHE A 298 -3.86 0.78 6.11
N THR A 299 -4.90 -0.05 6.18
CA THR A 299 -6.27 0.41 5.96
C THR A 299 -6.65 1.36 7.10
N SER A 300 -6.81 2.64 6.77
CA SER A 300 -7.02 3.71 7.75
C SER A 300 -7.78 4.88 7.13
N ALA A 301 -8.11 5.90 7.93
CA ALA A 301 -8.70 7.13 7.41
C ALA A 301 -7.81 7.85 6.36
N LEU A 302 -6.50 7.63 6.42
CA LEU A 302 -5.55 8.13 5.42
C LEU A 302 -5.68 7.35 4.11
N HIS A 303 -5.54 6.03 4.21
CA HIS A 303 -5.53 5.08 3.08
C HIS A 303 -6.56 3.98 3.26
N PRO A 304 -7.85 4.27 3.07
CA PRO A 304 -8.93 3.28 3.20
C PRO A 304 -8.88 2.21 2.09
N PHE A 305 -8.05 2.37 1.05
CA PHE A 305 -7.79 1.30 0.08
C PHE A 305 -6.78 0.26 0.56
N GLY A 306 -6.08 0.54 1.67
CA GLY A 306 -4.94 -0.29 2.10
C GLY A 306 -3.69 -0.12 1.21
N HIS A 307 -3.65 0.93 0.40
CA HIS A 307 -2.49 1.34 -0.39
C HIS A 307 -2.64 2.81 -0.80
N LYS A 308 -1.52 3.42 -1.18
CA LYS A 308 -1.45 4.74 -1.81
C LYS A 308 -1.13 4.55 -3.30
N LYS A 309 -1.97 5.12 -4.17
CA LYS A 309 -1.69 5.24 -5.60
C LYS A 309 -1.01 6.60 -5.85
N ILE A 310 0.23 6.57 -6.32
CA ILE A 310 0.99 7.76 -6.68
C ILE A 310 1.01 7.85 -8.20
N ARG A 311 0.41 8.90 -8.76
CA ARG A 311 0.34 9.04 -10.22
C ARG A 311 1.75 9.18 -10.80
N ILE A 312 2.07 8.37 -11.80
CA ILE A 312 3.33 8.44 -12.53
C ILE A 312 3.17 9.49 -13.62
N THR A 313 4.01 10.52 -13.54
CA THR A 313 4.13 11.61 -14.52
C THR A 313 5.60 11.84 -14.85
N ASP A 314 5.90 12.78 -15.74
CA ASP A 314 7.25 13.23 -16.08
C ASP A 314 8.05 13.73 -14.85
N ASN A 315 7.35 14.22 -13.83
CA ASN A 315 7.93 14.61 -12.55
C ASN A 315 8.26 13.43 -11.62
N ALA A 316 7.81 12.20 -11.93
CA ALA A 316 8.11 11.04 -11.11
C ALA A 316 9.59 10.66 -11.25
N THR A 317 10.35 10.74 -10.16
CA THR A 317 11.80 10.47 -10.17
C THR A 317 12.14 8.99 -10.02
N PHE A 318 11.15 8.14 -9.77
CA PHE A 318 11.35 6.71 -9.54
C PHE A 318 10.13 5.87 -9.93
N ILE A 319 10.37 4.58 -10.19
CA ILE A 319 9.35 3.53 -10.37
C ILE A 319 9.63 2.41 -9.35
N PRO A 320 8.68 2.01 -8.50
CA PRO A 320 8.93 0.95 -7.51
C PRO A 320 9.23 -0.37 -8.21
N ARG A 321 10.26 -1.08 -7.73
CA ARG A 321 10.56 -2.43 -8.20
C ARG A 321 9.45 -3.38 -7.79
N LYS A 322 8.84 -4.07 -8.75
CA LYS A 322 7.77 -5.03 -8.54
C LYS A 322 8.16 -6.12 -7.53
N LYS A 323 7.30 -6.36 -6.54
CA LYS A 323 7.24 -7.64 -5.81
C LYS A 323 5.79 -8.06 -5.66
N ILE A 324 5.55 -9.35 -5.84
CA ILE A 324 4.23 -9.98 -5.77
C ILE A 324 4.28 -11.22 -4.87
N GLY A 325 3.15 -11.59 -4.28
CA GLY A 325 2.98 -12.82 -3.50
C GLY A 325 3.89 -12.89 -2.28
N ARG A 326 4.43 -14.08 -1.97
CA ARG A 326 5.28 -14.29 -0.77
C ARG A 326 6.46 -13.31 -0.66
N PRO A 327 7.22 -13.02 -1.74
CA PRO A 327 8.25 -11.98 -1.70
C PRO A 327 7.77 -10.60 -1.24
N ALA A 328 6.55 -10.18 -1.60
CA ALA A 328 6.01 -8.90 -1.16
C ALA A 328 5.62 -8.91 0.33
N LEU A 329 5.10 -10.02 0.85
CA LEU A 329 4.80 -10.18 2.28
C LEU A 329 6.04 -10.02 3.17
N LEU A 330 7.21 -10.39 2.64
CA LEU A 330 8.50 -10.30 3.35
C LEU A 330 9.14 -8.91 3.30
N VAL A 331 8.50 -7.93 2.65
CA VAL A 331 9.01 -6.57 2.57
C VAL A 331 8.77 -5.86 3.90
N ASP A 332 9.85 -5.39 4.50
CA ASP A 332 9.75 -4.46 5.62
C ASP A 332 9.34 -3.09 5.09
N TYR A 333 8.03 -2.77 5.16
CA TYR A 333 7.47 -1.50 4.68
C TYR A 333 8.02 -0.25 5.40
N PHE A 334 8.82 -0.46 6.44
CA PHE A 334 9.50 0.54 7.23
C PHE A 334 10.93 0.83 6.74
N LYS A 335 11.37 0.25 5.61
CA LYS A 335 12.68 0.49 4.98
C LYS A 335 12.54 1.24 3.65
N PRO A 336 13.53 2.06 3.25
CA PRO A 336 13.51 2.69 1.93
C PRO A 336 13.36 1.67 0.78
N LEU A 337 12.61 2.04 -0.25
CA LEU A 337 12.22 1.13 -1.32
C LEU A 337 13.33 0.93 -2.35
N GLU A 338 13.40 -0.28 -2.91
CA GLU A 338 14.09 -0.55 -4.17
C GLU A 338 13.26 0.02 -5.33
N VAL A 339 13.91 0.83 -6.17
CA VAL A 339 13.26 1.56 -7.25
C VAL A 339 14.14 1.61 -8.50
N PHE A 340 13.52 1.77 -9.66
CA PHE A 340 14.19 2.16 -10.89
C PHE A 340 14.16 3.68 -11.05
N THR A 341 15.31 4.23 -11.38
CA THR A 341 15.52 5.64 -11.75
C THR A 341 16.02 5.71 -13.19
N GLU A 342 16.23 6.91 -13.72
CA GLU A 342 16.90 7.08 -15.01
C GLU A 342 18.30 6.44 -15.03
N GLN A 343 18.98 6.38 -13.88
CA GLN A 343 20.30 5.77 -13.71
C GLN A 343 20.25 4.25 -13.49
N GLY A 344 19.06 3.66 -13.42
CA GLY A 344 18.84 2.23 -13.19
C GLY A 344 18.34 1.90 -11.79
N LEU A 345 18.58 0.65 -11.36
CA LEU A 345 18.10 0.15 -10.07
C LEU A 345 18.88 0.77 -8.90
N SER A 346 18.17 1.35 -7.95
CA SER A 346 18.72 1.94 -6.72
C SER A 346 17.80 1.71 -5.53
N VAL A 347 18.28 2.02 -4.33
CA VAL A 347 17.44 2.12 -3.12
C VAL A 347 17.24 3.59 -2.81
N LEU A 348 16.01 3.98 -2.48
CA LEU A 348 15.73 5.36 -2.05
C LEU A 348 16.60 5.70 -0.82
N PRO A 349 17.12 6.93 -0.72
CA PRO A 349 17.94 7.31 0.42
C PRO A 349 17.12 7.46 1.70
N VAL A 350 15.81 7.66 1.57
CA VAL A 350 14.87 8.03 2.63
C VAL A 350 13.51 7.36 2.43
N LEU A 351 12.61 7.49 3.40
CA LEU A 351 11.25 6.95 3.32
C LEU A 351 10.32 7.84 2.49
N LEU A 352 9.32 7.22 1.87
CA LEU A 352 8.13 7.92 1.39
C LEU A 352 7.24 8.33 2.58
N ASP A 353 6.49 9.42 2.44
CA ASP A 353 5.50 9.86 3.43
C ASP A 353 4.51 8.75 3.83
N VAL A 354 4.01 7.96 2.87
CA VAL A 354 3.14 6.80 3.12
C VAL A 354 3.80 5.70 3.98
N GLN A 355 5.12 5.55 3.91
CA GLN A 355 5.85 4.62 4.77
C GLN A 355 5.93 5.15 6.20
N VAL A 356 6.12 6.46 6.38
CA VAL A 356 6.04 7.11 7.69
C VAL A 356 4.63 6.99 8.28
N GLU A 357 3.60 7.14 7.44
CA GLU A 357 2.20 6.91 7.82
C GLU A 357 1.98 5.47 8.29
N ASN A 358 2.58 4.48 7.64
CA ASN A 358 2.52 3.10 8.11
C ASN A 358 3.15 2.91 9.49
N ILE A 359 4.33 3.53 9.73
CA ILE A 359 4.99 3.50 11.05
C ILE A 359 4.09 4.13 12.12
N LEU A 360 3.43 5.25 11.80
CA LEU A 360 2.57 5.99 12.73
C LEU A 360 1.23 5.29 12.96
N CYS A 361 0.67 4.60 11.96
CA CYS A 361 -0.62 3.93 12.05
C CYS A 361 -0.53 2.49 12.58
N ASP A 362 0.64 1.87 12.60
CA ASP A 362 0.80 0.52 13.18
C ASP A 362 0.62 0.55 14.71
N THR A 363 -0.40 -0.16 15.19
CA THR A 363 -0.74 -0.27 16.62
C THR A 363 -0.12 -1.50 17.29
N SER A 364 0.61 -2.33 16.55
CA SER A 364 1.22 -3.59 17.00
C SER A 364 0.25 -4.62 17.60
N ARG A 365 -1.05 -4.48 17.35
CA ARG A 365 -2.07 -5.45 17.76
C ARG A 365 -2.00 -6.63 16.82
N TYR A 366 -1.72 -7.82 17.36
CA TYR A 366 -1.54 -9.03 16.57
C TYR A 366 -2.81 -9.39 15.78
N GLU A 367 -3.99 -9.12 16.36
CA GLU A 367 -5.30 -9.31 15.72
C GLU A 367 -5.50 -8.38 14.51
N LEU A 368 -4.69 -7.31 14.42
CA LEU A 368 -4.70 -6.30 13.38
C LEU A 368 -3.44 -6.35 12.50
N THR A 369 -2.66 -7.42 12.55
CA THR A 369 -1.51 -7.62 11.66
C THR A 369 -1.92 -8.62 10.57
N PRO A 370 -1.84 -8.27 9.27
CA PRO A 370 -2.25 -9.20 8.22
C PRO A 370 -1.30 -10.42 8.22
N PRO A 371 -1.81 -11.65 8.00
CA PRO A 371 -0.95 -12.83 7.97
C PRO A 371 0.21 -12.67 7.00
N GLY A 372 1.44 -12.74 7.52
CA GLY A 372 2.67 -12.67 6.73
C GLY A 372 3.28 -11.28 6.55
N MET A 373 2.58 -10.19 6.90
CA MET A 373 3.18 -8.85 6.95
C MET A 373 3.79 -8.60 8.32
N ARG A 374 4.99 -8.02 8.35
CA ARG A 374 5.67 -7.68 9.59
C ARG A 374 5.16 -6.33 10.14
N SER A 375 4.70 -6.32 11.39
CA SER A 375 4.43 -5.09 12.14
C SER A 375 5.73 -4.41 12.60
N ILE A 376 5.67 -3.13 12.91
CA ILE A 376 6.83 -2.36 13.39
C ILE A 376 7.36 -2.90 14.73
N ARG A 377 6.49 -3.49 15.56
CA ARG A 377 6.91 -4.17 16.80
C ARG A 377 7.72 -5.42 16.48
N GLU A 378 7.23 -6.25 15.57
CA GLU A 378 7.98 -7.44 15.11
C GLU A 378 9.30 -7.05 14.44
N TYR A 379 9.34 -5.88 13.77
CA TYR A 379 10.59 -5.32 13.26
C TYR A 379 11.58 -5.03 14.40
N PHE A 380 11.14 -4.44 15.52
CA PHE A 380 12.01 -4.23 16.67
C PHE A 380 12.41 -5.52 17.40
N ASP A 381 11.57 -6.55 17.39
CA ASP A 381 11.88 -7.86 18.00
C ASP A 381 13.09 -8.55 17.37
N VAL A 382 13.44 -8.20 16.13
CA VAL A 382 14.67 -8.66 15.43
C VAL A 382 15.95 -8.19 16.14
N PHE A 383 15.87 -7.15 16.99
CA PHE A 383 16.98 -6.66 17.81
C PHE A 383 16.99 -7.24 19.23
N SER A 384 16.04 -8.10 19.60
CA SER A 384 16.02 -8.75 20.91
C SER A 384 17.21 -9.70 21.11
N ASP A 385 17.59 -9.95 22.37
CA ASP A 385 18.65 -10.92 22.67
C ASP A 385 18.28 -12.33 22.22
N ARG A 386 16.99 -12.69 22.29
CA ARG A 386 16.44 -13.94 21.75
C ARG A 386 16.67 -14.06 20.24
N ALA A 387 16.32 -13.02 19.48
CA ALA A 387 16.53 -13.00 18.03
C ALA A 387 18.03 -13.04 17.67
N ARG A 388 18.86 -12.31 18.42
CA ARG A 388 20.33 -12.33 18.26
C ARG A 388 20.91 -13.72 18.50
N LEU A 389 20.55 -14.38 19.60
CA LEU A 389 21.00 -15.74 19.91
C LEU A 389 20.53 -16.75 18.87
N LYS A 390 19.30 -16.60 18.35
CA LYS A 390 18.80 -17.42 17.24
C LYS A 390 19.57 -17.18 15.95
N ARG A 391 19.87 -15.92 15.59
CA ARG A 391 20.78 -15.62 14.45
C ARG A 391 22.14 -16.27 14.63
N LYS A 392 22.71 -16.21 15.85
CA LYS A 392 23.99 -16.84 16.16
C LYS A 392 23.96 -18.35 15.94
N SER A 393 22.93 -19.04 16.42
CA SER A 393 22.80 -20.50 16.22
C SER A 393 22.57 -20.90 14.76
N LEU A 394 21.99 -20.02 13.94
CA LEU A 394 21.81 -20.24 12.50
C LEU A 394 23.06 -19.99 11.65
N THR A 395 24.15 -19.48 12.24
CA THR A 395 25.40 -19.14 11.51
C THR A 395 25.93 -20.28 10.63
N PRO A 396 26.01 -21.55 11.07
CA PRO A 396 26.49 -22.64 10.21
C PRO A 396 25.63 -22.80 8.95
N SER A 397 24.31 -22.74 9.09
CA SER A 397 23.36 -22.86 7.98
C SER A 397 23.44 -21.68 7.02
N VAL A 398 23.56 -20.45 7.54
CA VAL A 398 23.71 -19.24 6.73
C VAL A 398 25.04 -19.28 5.95
N VAL A 399 26.14 -19.61 6.61
CA VAL A 399 27.46 -19.73 5.96
C VAL A 399 27.46 -20.83 4.89
N LYS A 400 26.82 -21.98 5.14
CA LYS A 400 26.66 -23.03 4.13
C LYS A 400 25.89 -22.53 2.91
N ARG A 401 24.78 -21.81 3.12
CA ARG A 401 23.99 -21.21 2.02
C ARG A 401 24.80 -20.15 1.25
N LEU A 402 25.56 -19.29 1.93
CA LEU A 402 26.42 -18.29 1.29
C LEU A 402 27.54 -18.96 0.49
N LYS A 403 28.18 -20.00 1.03
CA LYS A 403 29.15 -20.82 0.27
C LYS A 403 28.50 -21.41 -0.98
N ASN A 404 27.30 -21.99 -0.88
CA ASN A 404 26.60 -22.51 -2.06
C ASN A 404 26.25 -21.41 -3.07
N LYS A 405 25.86 -20.21 -2.64
CA LYS A 405 25.59 -19.06 -3.53
C LYS A 405 26.80 -18.69 -4.39
N TYR A 406 28.00 -18.71 -3.80
CA TYR A 406 29.22 -18.24 -4.45
C TYR A 406 30.10 -19.35 -5.05
N LEU A 407 30.02 -20.57 -4.51
CA LEU A 407 30.93 -21.69 -4.78
C LEU A 407 30.19 -22.92 -5.33
N SER A 408 28.95 -22.80 -5.81
CA SER A 408 28.18 -23.94 -6.35
C SER A 408 28.84 -24.62 -7.53
N ALA A 409 29.50 -23.84 -8.39
CA ALA A 409 30.11 -24.30 -9.64
C ALA A 409 31.63 -24.06 -9.70
N THR A 410 32.26 -23.62 -8.60
CA THR A 410 33.66 -23.19 -8.59
C THR A 410 34.27 -23.25 -7.19
N ARG A 411 35.60 -23.09 -7.09
CA ARG A 411 36.31 -23.02 -5.80
C ARG A 411 36.65 -21.57 -5.46
N PHE A 412 36.90 -21.33 -4.18
CA PHE A 412 37.14 -19.97 -3.68
C PHE A 412 38.35 -19.29 -4.36
N HIS A 413 39.43 -20.04 -4.60
CA HIS A 413 40.64 -19.50 -5.24
C HIS A 413 40.43 -19.15 -6.72
N ASP A 414 39.44 -19.74 -7.36
CA ASP A 414 39.10 -19.51 -8.77
C ASP A 414 38.13 -18.33 -8.94
N LEU A 415 37.59 -17.79 -7.84
CA LEU A 415 36.77 -16.59 -7.87
C LEU A 415 37.63 -15.34 -8.10
N GLY A 416 37.13 -14.40 -8.91
CA GLY A 416 37.72 -13.07 -9.00
C GLY A 416 37.72 -12.33 -7.64
N THR A 417 38.71 -11.45 -7.42
CA THR A 417 38.94 -10.74 -6.15
C THR A 417 37.71 -9.98 -5.63
N LYS A 418 36.92 -9.38 -6.52
CA LYS A 418 35.67 -8.70 -6.16
C LYS A 418 34.65 -9.66 -5.53
N THR A 419 34.45 -10.81 -6.16
CA THR A 419 33.51 -11.85 -5.69
C THR A 419 34.00 -12.50 -4.40
N GLN A 420 35.31 -12.76 -4.27
CA GLN A 420 35.92 -13.22 -3.02
C GLN A 420 35.66 -12.24 -1.87
N THR A 421 35.82 -10.95 -2.12
CA THR A 421 35.60 -9.88 -1.14
C THR A 421 34.13 -9.79 -0.76
N ALA A 422 33.21 -9.81 -1.72
CA ALA A 422 31.77 -9.80 -1.47
C ALA A 422 31.33 -10.99 -0.59
N MET A 423 31.80 -12.20 -0.90
CA MET A 423 31.52 -13.39 -0.10
C MET A 423 32.04 -13.26 1.34
N LYS A 424 33.30 -12.80 1.52
CA LYS A 424 33.87 -12.58 2.86
C LYS A 424 33.09 -11.53 3.64
N ASN A 425 32.67 -10.45 2.99
CA ASN A 425 31.90 -9.39 3.62
C ASN A 425 30.52 -9.86 4.05
N GLU A 426 29.77 -10.58 3.20
CA GLU A 426 28.45 -11.13 3.60
C GLU A 426 28.54 -12.07 4.82
N ILE A 427 29.57 -12.94 4.86
CA ILE A 427 29.81 -13.82 6.01
C ILE A 427 30.16 -12.99 7.26
N ARG A 428 31.09 -12.05 7.11
CA ARG A 428 31.53 -11.18 8.22
C ARG A 428 30.37 -10.37 8.76
N ASP A 429 29.52 -9.81 7.90
CA ASP A 429 28.37 -9.01 8.29
C ASP A 429 27.33 -9.83 9.07
N HIS A 430 27.06 -11.07 8.65
CA HIS A 430 26.21 -11.98 9.42
C HIS A 430 26.78 -12.21 10.82
N VAL A 431 28.08 -12.56 10.91
CA VAL A 431 28.74 -12.85 12.19
C VAL A 431 28.76 -11.62 13.11
N LEU A 432 29.07 -10.44 12.57
CA LEU A 432 29.06 -9.19 13.32
C LEU A 432 27.66 -8.88 13.86
N PHE A 433 26.61 -9.12 13.08
CA PHE A 433 25.22 -8.92 13.48
C PHE A 433 24.67 -10.01 14.44
N THR A 434 25.55 -10.74 15.10
CA THR A 434 25.26 -11.59 16.27
C THR A 434 25.84 -11.03 17.58
N ARG A 435 26.65 -9.97 17.50
CA ARG A 435 27.26 -9.30 18.65
C ARG A 435 26.27 -8.34 19.30
N LYS A 436 26.32 -8.23 20.64
CA LYS A 436 25.33 -7.47 21.43
C LYS A 436 25.38 -5.97 21.11
N ASP A 437 26.57 -5.40 21.10
CA ASP A 437 26.88 -4.01 20.76
C ASP A 437 26.39 -3.62 19.36
N ILE A 438 26.69 -4.43 18.34
CA ILE A 438 26.27 -4.16 16.96
C ILE A 438 24.74 -4.21 16.81
N VAL A 439 24.08 -5.16 17.47
CA VAL A 439 22.60 -5.25 17.44
C VAL A 439 21.97 -4.07 18.19
N ALA A 440 22.54 -3.67 19.32
CA ALA A 440 22.08 -2.50 20.07
C ALA A 440 22.25 -1.21 19.25
N GLN A 441 23.38 -1.03 18.56
CA GLN A 441 23.61 0.11 17.69
C GLN A 441 22.62 0.15 16.53
N ALA A 442 22.39 -0.97 15.83
CA ALA A 442 21.42 -1.03 14.74
C ALA A 442 19.99 -0.68 15.19
N ARG A 443 19.62 -1.07 16.42
CA ARG A 443 18.35 -0.69 17.05
C ARG A 443 18.28 0.82 17.30
N THR A 444 19.30 1.41 17.90
CA THR A 444 19.39 2.87 18.13
C THR A 444 19.32 3.64 16.82
N CYS A 445 20.06 3.22 15.79
CA CYS A 445 20.01 3.80 14.45
C CYS A 445 18.62 3.68 13.83
N SER A 446 17.93 2.56 13.99
CA SER A 446 16.55 2.39 13.48
C SER A 446 15.59 3.38 14.13
N ILE A 447 15.65 3.51 15.46
CA ILE A 447 14.80 4.45 16.22
C ILE A 447 15.10 5.89 15.80
N SER A 448 16.38 6.26 15.72
CA SER A 448 16.79 7.61 15.30
C SER A 448 16.32 7.94 13.89
N PHE A 449 16.54 7.02 12.94
CA PHE A 449 16.09 7.15 11.55
C PHE A 449 14.57 7.37 11.46
N PHE A 450 13.77 6.54 12.17
CA PHE A 450 12.30 6.69 12.15
C PHE A 450 11.84 7.98 12.81
N LEU A 451 12.43 8.39 13.94
CA LEU A 451 12.09 9.65 14.60
C LEU A 451 12.46 10.86 13.72
N ALA A 452 13.60 10.81 13.01
CA ALA A 452 13.99 11.84 12.05
C ALA A 452 12.97 11.95 10.89
N ALA A 453 12.55 10.82 10.31
CA ALA A 453 11.54 10.80 9.26
C ALA A 453 10.18 11.33 9.74
N ILE A 454 9.75 10.95 10.96
CA ILE A 454 8.51 11.47 11.57
C ILE A 454 8.62 12.97 11.84
N HIS A 455 9.77 13.44 12.30
CA HIS A 455 10.00 14.86 12.57
C HIS A 455 9.82 15.72 11.31
N VAL A 456 10.34 15.28 10.16
CA VAL A 456 10.13 15.99 8.89
C VAL A 456 8.68 15.82 8.41
N TYR A 457 8.10 14.62 8.52
CA TYR A 457 6.71 14.36 8.15
C TYR A 457 5.71 15.30 8.83
N ILE A 458 5.88 15.58 10.13
CA ILE A 458 4.95 16.47 10.85
C ILE A 458 5.00 17.93 10.39
N GLN A 459 6.10 18.34 9.76
CA GLN A 459 6.27 19.68 9.20
C GLN A 459 5.65 19.76 7.80
N ASP A 460 5.88 18.73 6.97
CA ASP A 460 5.47 18.72 5.56
C ASP A 460 4.02 18.27 5.33
N CYS A 461 3.46 17.46 6.24
CA CYS A 461 2.14 16.81 6.07
C CYS A 461 1.10 17.21 7.15
N PRO A 462 0.88 18.52 7.46
CA PRO A 462 0.12 18.94 8.65
C PRO A 462 -1.35 18.50 8.66
N VAL A 463 -2.00 18.39 7.50
CA VAL A 463 -3.40 17.91 7.41
C VAL A 463 -3.49 16.43 7.80
N LYS A 464 -2.63 15.59 7.23
CA LYS A 464 -2.58 14.16 7.53
C LYS A 464 -2.18 13.91 8.98
N CYS A 465 -1.27 14.72 9.54
CA CYS A 465 -0.91 14.63 10.97
C CYS A 465 -2.11 14.86 11.90
N LYS A 466 -3.05 15.75 11.56
CA LYS A 466 -4.28 15.92 12.36
C LYS A 466 -5.16 14.67 12.34
N ILE A 467 -5.19 13.94 11.22
CA ILE A 467 -5.86 12.64 11.11
C ILE A 467 -5.13 11.60 11.99
N VAL A 468 -3.80 11.49 11.87
CA VAL A 468 -3.01 10.56 12.70
C VAL A 468 -3.18 10.85 14.19
N ARG A 469 -3.20 12.13 14.61
CA ARG A 469 -3.48 12.53 16.00
C ARG A 469 -4.82 11.96 16.47
N HIS A 470 -5.88 12.14 15.67
CA HIS A 470 -7.19 11.60 16.00
C HIS A 470 -7.15 10.07 16.18
N LEU A 471 -6.54 9.35 15.22
CA LEU A 471 -6.47 7.88 15.23
C LEU A 471 -5.65 7.33 16.41
N THR A 472 -4.65 8.08 16.88
CA THR A 472 -3.69 7.64 17.92
C THR A 472 -3.93 8.28 19.29
N GLN A 473 -4.96 9.10 19.45
CA GLN A 473 -5.19 9.89 20.67
C GLN A 473 -5.26 9.03 21.94
N GLN A 474 -6.03 7.93 21.90
CA GLN A 474 -6.20 7.07 23.07
C GLN A 474 -4.88 6.39 23.46
N GLU A 475 -4.14 5.88 22.47
CA GLU A 475 -2.83 5.26 22.67
C GLU A 475 -1.82 6.25 23.26
N PHE A 476 -1.74 7.46 22.69
CA PHE A 476 -0.86 8.50 23.20
C PHE A 476 -1.15 8.84 24.65
N MET A 477 -2.42 8.99 25.03
CA MET A 477 -2.79 9.28 26.43
C MET A 477 -2.41 8.15 27.39
N GLN A 478 -2.44 6.89 26.95
CA GLN A 478 -1.99 5.74 27.75
C GLN A 478 -0.46 5.74 27.92
N LEU A 479 0.29 5.89 26.82
CA LEU A 479 1.75 5.92 26.85
C LEU A 479 2.28 7.13 27.64
N ARG A 480 1.63 8.30 27.51
CA ARG A 480 1.99 9.49 28.28
C ARG A 480 1.85 9.25 29.79
N LYS A 481 0.82 8.54 30.24
CA LYS A 481 0.69 8.16 31.66
C LYS A 481 1.79 7.20 32.10
N GLN A 482 2.13 6.24 31.24
CA GLN A 482 3.19 5.26 31.51
C GLN A 482 4.59 5.89 31.63
N PHE A 483 4.88 6.92 30.82
CA PHE A 483 6.20 7.57 30.75
C PHE A 483 6.30 8.91 31.49
N HIS A 484 5.22 9.41 32.09
CA HIS A 484 5.13 10.73 32.74
C HIS A 484 6.29 11.08 33.69
N ASN A 485 6.79 10.09 34.46
CA ASN A 485 7.84 10.28 35.47
C ASN A 485 9.25 9.86 35.00
N ARG A 486 9.43 9.52 33.71
CA ARG A 486 10.67 8.90 33.19
C ARG A 486 11.37 9.71 32.09
N ASP A 487 10.92 10.93 31.81
CA ASP A 487 11.40 11.72 30.66
C ASP A 487 12.66 12.55 30.92
N SER A 488 13.26 12.49 32.11
CA SER A 488 14.46 13.26 32.42
C SER A 488 15.75 12.70 31.79
N ALA A 489 15.85 11.40 31.56
CA ALA A 489 17.07 10.77 31.03
C ALA A 489 17.12 10.81 29.49
N PRO A 490 18.30 11.03 28.86
CA PRO A 490 18.48 10.94 27.40
C PRO A 490 17.93 9.63 26.79
N ILE A 491 17.41 9.71 25.56
CA ILE A 491 16.80 8.55 24.87
C ILE A 491 17.79 7.39 24.72
N ALA A 492 19.05 7.69 24.38
CA ALA A 492 20.10 6.68 24.23
C ALA A 492 20.34 5.88 25.52
N GLU A 493 20.47 6.56 26.66
CA GLU A 493 20.64 5.91 27.97
C GLU A 493 19.43 5.03 28.33
N ARG A 494 18.22 5.48 28.01
CA ARG A 494 16.99 4.69 28.24
C ARG A 494 16.97 3.41 27.41
N LEU A 495 17.56 3.40 26.21
CA LEU A 495 17.67 2.22 25.36
C LEU A 495 18.72 1.21 25.84
N GLU A 496 19.68 1.64 26.66
CA GLU A 496 20.67 0.75 27.29
C GLU A 496 20.09 -0.03 28.48
N ASN A 497 19.06 0.52 29.12
CA ASN A 497 18.38 -0.13 30.24
C ASN A 497 17.62 -1.40 29.78
N SER A 498 17.97 -2.55 30.35
CA SER A 498 17.38 -3.85 30.03
C SER A 498 15.88 -3.95 30.34
N ASN A 499 15.34 -3.09 31.21
CA ASN A 499 13.92 -3.06 31.58
C ASN A 499 13.09 -2.16 30.66
N THR A 500 13.73 -1.45 29.72
CA THR A 500 13.02 -0.63 28.74
C THR A 500 12.65 -1.46 27.53
N ASP A 501 11.36 -1.51 27.20
CA ASP A 501 10.90 -2.01 25.91
C ASP A 501 11.23 -0.97 24.81
N PRO A 502 12.13 -1.27 23.87
CA PRO A 502 12.53 -0.32 22.83
C PRO A 502 11.38 0.10 21.91
N TRP A 503 10.43 -0.82 21.66
CA TRP A 503 9.26 -0.53 20.84
C TRP A 503 8.35 0.48 21.54
N LEU A 504 8.01 0.24 22.81
CA LEU A 504 7.16 1.17 23.57
C LEU A 504 7.82 2.54 23.74
N LEU A 505 9.15 2.57 23.95
CA LEU A 505 9.90 3.83 24.03
C LEU A 505 9.84 4.60 22.71
N PHE A 506 10.14 3.92 21.58
CA PHE A 506 10.01 4.52 20.25
C PHE A 506 8.61 5.04 20.01
N ARG A 507 7.59 4.22 20.29
CA ARG A 507 6.19 4.57 20.06
C ARG A 507 5.76 5.80 20.86
N TYR A 508 6.20 5.90 22.11
CA TYR A 508 5.96 7.07 22.94
C TYR A 508 6.53 8.36 22.32
N TYR A 509 7.79 8.35 21.88
CA TYR A 509 8.42 9.53 21.27
C TYR A 509 7.86 9.85 19.88
N ALA A 510 7.54 8.83 19.07
CA ALA A 510 6.87 9.00 17.79
C ALA A 510 5.52 9.71 17.95
N LEU A 511 4.70 9.27 18.92
CA LEU A 511 3.44 9.93 19.21
C LEU A 511 3.61 11.29 19.89
N THR A 512 4.68 11.49 20.67
CA THR A 512 5.01 12.81 21.22
C THR A 512 5.30 13.81 20.11
N LEU A 513 6.09 13.44 19.09
CA LEU A 513 6.30 14.27 17.89
C LEU A 513 4.97 14.63 17.22
N VAL A 514 4.12 13.62 17.00
CA VAL A 514 2.83 13.84 16.36
C VAL A 514 1.94 14.76 17.18
N HIS A 515 1.74 14.51 18.47
CA HIS A 515 0.75 15.21 19.31
C HIS A 515 1.24 16.54 19.87
N ASN A 516 2.49 16.61 20.34
CA ASN A 516 3.05 17.78 21.01
C ASN A 516 4.03 18.58 20.13
N GLY A 517 4.52 17.99 19.02
CA GLY A 517 5.55 18.58 18.18
C GLY A 517 6.98 18.18 18.61
N PRO A 518 8.01 18.74 17.93
CA PRO A 518 9.41 18.53 18.27
C PRO A 518 9.73 18.90 19.72
N THR A 519 10.58 18.10 20.36
CA THR A 519 11.13 18.39 21.69
C THR A 519 12.64 18.38 21.63
N LYS A 520 13.29 19.20 22.48
CA LYS A 520 14.76 19.28 22.56
C LYS A 520 15.44 17.92 22.73
N GLN A 521 14.81 17.02 23.49
CA GLN A 521 15.34 15.68 23.75
C GLN A 521 15.31 14.78 22.51
N ILE A 522 14.25 14.85 21.70
CA ILE A 522 14.13 14.07 20.47
C ILE A 522 15.10 14.63 19.40
N GLU A 523 15.17 15.95 19.27
CA GLU A 523 16.10 16.62 18.35
C GLU A 523 17.55 16.29 18.71
N ALA A 524 17.92 16.39 19.99
CA ALA A 524 19.25 16.03 20.46
C ALA A 524 19.58 14.56 20.20
N PHE A 525 18.61 13.65 20.36
CA PHE A 525 18.82 12.22 20.06
C PHE A 525 19.06 11.98 18.56
N ILE A 526 18.28 12.60 17.68
CA ILE A 526 18.47 12.51 16.22
C ILE A 526 19.84 13.05 15.82
N GLN A 527 20.24 14.19 16.39
CA GLN A 527 21.52 14.84 16.09
C GLN A 527 22.74 14.05 16.60
N THR A 528 22.64 13.43 17.78
CA THR A 528 23.73 12.65 18.37
C THR A 528 23.83 11.23 17.82
N CYS A 529 22.73 10.69 17.28
CA CYS A 529 22.68 9.36 16.69
C CYS A 529 22.24 9.40 15.20
N PRO A 530 22.94 10.14 14.31
CA PRO A 530 22.54 10.22 12.91
C PRO A 530 22.59 8.83 12.28
N ALA A 531 21.56 8.44 11.54
CA ALA A 531 21.41 7.11 10.98
C ALA A 531 21.04 7.14 9.50
N ALA A 532 21.39 6.10 8.75
CA ALA A 532 20.98 5.87 7.37
C ALA A 532 20.72 4.38 7.12
N PHE A 533 19.91 4.06 6.11
CA PHE A 533 19.71 2.69 5.67
C PHE A 533 20.91 2.24 4.83
N HIS A 534 21.45 1.04 5.10
CA HIS A 534 22.53 0.46 4.32
C HIS A 534 21.99 -0.72 3.49
N PRO A 535 21.76 -0.54 2.17
CA PRO A 535 21.11 -1.55 1.32
C PRO A 535 21.77 -2.94 1.38
N GLU A 536 23.10 -3.00 1.29
CA GLU A 536 23.81 -4.29 1.27
C GLU A 536 23.73 -5.06 2.60
N LYS A 537 23.63 -4.34 3.72
CA LYS A 537 23.54 -4.93 5.07
C LYS A 537 22.10 -5.13 5.52
N ASP A 538 21.14 -4.62 4.74
CA ASP A 538 19.69 -4.60 5.02
C ASP A 538 19.35 -4.13 6.45
N ARG A 539 20.05 -3.08 6.91
CA ARG A 539 19.90 -2.52 8.27
C ARG A 539 20.25 -1.05 8.32
N PHE A 540 19.74 -0.37 9.36
CA PHE A 540 20.14 0.99 9.68
C PHE A 540 21.50 1.02 10.38
N VAL A 541 22.36 1.95 9.98
CA VAL A 541 23.72 2.13 10.47
C VAL A 541 23.98 3.62 10.78
N PRO A 542 25.01 3.96 11.58
CA PRO A 542 25.40 5.35 11.79
C PRO A 542 25.79 6.03 10.47
N VAL A 543 25.44 7.30 10.31
CA VAL A 543 26.00 8.15 9.25
C VAL A 543 27.43 8.51 9.66
N ALA A 544 28.38 8.30 8.75
CA ALA A 544 29.79 8.61 8.96
C ALA A 544 30.09 10.09 8.73
#